data_AF-A0A933PJQ9-F1
#
_entry.id   AF-A0A933PJQ9-F1
#
_cell.length_a   1.000
_cell.length_b   1.000
_cell.length_c   1.000
_cell.angle_alpha   90.00
_cell.angle_beta   90.00
_cell.angle_gamma   90.00
#
_symmetry.space_group_name_H-M   'P 1'
#
loop_
_entity.id
_entity.type
_entity.pdbx_description
1 polymer ?
#
loop_
_entity_poly.entity_id
_entity_poly.type
_entity_poly.pdbx_seq_one_letter_code
_entity_poly.pdbx_strand_id
1 'polypeptide(L)'
;MPFTGSHPAAVLPLMRWTRGRVALVPAALVIGSMAPDIPYYVPSPFGSALTHEAVGGVLGADVVLGLAVFAVWQALLAPAAVLLAPAAVRRRLHPDAGSGLRRYLRPAALA
;
A
#
# COMPACT_ATOMS: atom_id res chain seq x y z
N MET A 1 -6.44 16.61 16.31
CA MET A 1 -5.95 15.22 16.17
C MET A 1 -5.77 14.95 14.69
N PRO A 2 -4.56 14.70 14.16
CA PRO A 2 -4.45 14.21 12.80
C PRO A 2 -5.20 12.87 12.74
N PHE A 3 -6.23 12.80 11.90
CA PHE A 3 -6.95 11.56 11.65
C PHE A 3 -6.03 10.69 10.79
N THR A 4 -5.36 9.68 11.36
CA THR A 4 -4.43 8.79 10.64
C THR A 4 -5.04 8.21 9.36
N GLY A 5 -6.35 8.00 9.34
CA GLY A 5 -7.08 7.52 8.16
C GLY A 5 -7.28 8.54 7.05
N SER A 6 -6.87 9.80 7.20
CA SER A 6 -7.09 10.86 6.19
C SER A 6 -6.32 10.56 4.91
N HIS A 7 -5.05 10.16 5.02
CA HIS A 7 -4.18 9.83 3.89
C HIS A 7 -4.68 8.65 3.05
N PRO A 8 -5.05 7.48 3.62
CA PRO A 8 -5.63 6.41 2.84
C PRO A 8 -7.03 6.77 2.31
N ALA A 9 -7.80 7.59 3.03
CA ALA A 9 -9.09 8.07 2.53
C ALA A 9 -8.94 8.97 1.30
N ALA A 10 -7.88 9.80 1.25
CA ALA A 10 -7.61 10.73 0.15
C ALA A 10 -7.37 10.02 -1.20
N VAL A 11 -6.88 8.78 -1.19
CA VAL A 11 -6.62 8.01 -2.43
C VAL A 11 -7.83 7.19 -2.90
N LEU A 12 -8.90 7.07 -2.12
CA LEU A 12 -10.10 6.30 -2.50
C LEU A 12 -10.80 6.83 -3.76
N PRO A 13 -10.97 8.16 -3.96
CA PRO A 13 -11.58 8.68 -5.18
C PRO A 13 -10.78 8.31 -6.44
N LEU A 14 -9.45 8.32 -6.35
CA LEU A 14 -8.57 7.94 -7.46
C LEU A 14 -8.80 6.49 -7.87
N MET A 15 -8.91 5.58 -6.90
CA MET A 15 -9.20 4.16 -7.13
C MET A 15 -10.57 3.93 -7.77
N ARG A 16 -11.56 4.77 -7.44
CA ARG A 16 -12.91 4.68 -8.04
C ARG A 16 -12.91 5.21 -9.46
N TRP A 17 -12.22 6.32 -9.72
CA TRP A 17 -12.22 7.03 -11.00
C TRP A 17 -11.46 6.27 -12.10
N THR A 18 -10.35 5.63 -11.75
CA THR A 18 -9.52 4.88 -12.72
C THR A 18 -9.93 3.42 -12.88
N ARG A 19 -10.97 2.97 -12.17
CA ARG A 19 -11.44 1.58 -12.21
C ARG A 19 -11.78 1.18 -13.64
N GLY A 20 -11.08 0.15 -14.15
CA GLY A 20 -11.25 -0.35 -15.52
C GLY A 20 -10.54 0.48 -16.60
N ARG A 21 -9.86 1.57 -16.24
CA ARG A 21 -9.08 2.41 -17.18
C ARG A 21 -7.57 2.25 -17.01
N VAL A 22 -7.12 2.19 -15.76
CA VAL A 22 -5.70 2.04 -15.41
C VAL A 22 -5.59 0.97 -14.33
N ALA A 23 -4.60 0.09 -14.48
CA ALA A 23 -4.27 -0.91 -13.47
C ALA A 23 -3.54 -0.24 -12.28
N LEU A 24 -4.29 0.39 -11.38
CA LEU A 24 -3.73 0.87 -10.12
C LEU A 24 -3.56 -0.29 -9.12
N VAL A 25 -2.51 -0.19 -8.31
CA VAL A 25 -2.21 -1.11 -7.21
C VAL A 25 -2.72 -0.50 -5.90
N PRO A 26 -3.86 -0.96 -5.34
CA PRO A 26 -4.48 -0.35 -4.17
C PRO A 26 -3.55 -0.20 -2.97
N ALA A 27 -2.79 -1.25 -2.66
CA ALA A 27 -1.88 -1.27 -1.52
C ALA A 27 -0.74 -0.25 -1.71
N ALA A 28 -0.24 -0.05 -2.93
CA ALA A 28 0.81 0.91 -3.21
C ALA A 28 0.31 2.36 -3.02
N LEU A 29 -0.94 2.67 -3.41
CA LEU A 29 -1.53 4.00 -3.17
C LEU A 29 -1.68 4.31 -1.68
N VAL A 30 -2.18 3.35 -0.91
CA VAL A 30 -2.36 3.49 0.54
C VAL A 30 -1.01 3.61 1.25
N ILE A 31 -0.04 2.77 0.89
CA ILE A 31 1.29 2.81 1.49
C ILE A 31 2.02 4.10 1.11
N GLY A 32 1.95 4.50 -0.17
CA GLY A 32 2.57 5.73 -0.65
C GLY A 32 1.97 6.98 -0.01
N SER A 33 0.66 7.04 0.21
CA SER A 33 0.05 8.19 0.90
C SER A 33 0.41 8.28 2.37
N MET A 34 0.88 7.18 2.97
CA MET A 34 1.35 7.11 4.36
C MET A 34 2.88 7.22 4.49
N ALA A 35 3.62 7.16 3.38
CA ALA A 35 5.08 7.05 3.39
C ALA A 35 5.80 8.19 4.12
N PRO A 36 5.43 9.48 3.92
CA PRO A 36 6.06 10.60 4.63
C PRO A 36 5.94 10.50 6.16
N ASP A 37 4.91 9.82 6.66
CA ASP A 37 4.62 9.70 8.09
C ASP A 37 5.20 8.43 8.73
N ILE A 38 5.77 7.50 7.95
CA ILE A 38 6.36 6.26 8.48
C ILE A 38 7.32 6.49 9.66
N PRO A 39 8.21 7.50 9.64
CA PRO A 39 9.12 7.77 10.75
C PRO A 39 8.44 8.08 12.09
N TYR A 40 7.16 8.45 12.09
CA TYR A 40 6.39 8.66 13.32
C TYR A 40 5.82 7.37 13.92
N TYR A 41 5.73 6.28 13.15
CA TYR A 41 5.12 5.01 13.59
C TYR A 41 6.15 3.94 13.95
N VAL A 42 7.29 3.93 13.26
CA VAL A 42 8.32 2.90 13.43
C VAL A 42 9.72 3.52 13.36
N PRO A 43 10.73 2.88 13.99
CA PRO A 43 12.12 3.29 13.80
C PRO A 43 12.48 3.33 12.31
N SER A 44 12.99 4.48 11.87
CA SER A 44 13.33 4.74 10.48
C SER A 44 14.75 5.30 10.37
N PRO A 45 15.53 4.89 9.36
CA PRO A 45 16.83 5.51 9.07
C PRO A 45 16.68 6.93 8.50
N PHE A 46 15.48 7.30 8.06
CA PHE A 46 15.15 8.65 7.57
C PHE A 46 14.35 9.41 8.63
N GLY A 47 14.76 10.65 8.91
CA GLY A 47 14.04 11.55 9.80
C GLY A 47 12.84 12.21 9.11
N SER A 48 11.83 12.64 9.89
CA SER A 48 10.58 13.16 9.31
C SER A 48 10.79 14.41 8.44
N ALA A 49 11.77 15.25 8.80
CA ALA A 49 12.13 16.44 8.03
C ALA A 49 12.58 16.09 6.60
N LEU A 50 13.34 15.01 6.41
CA LEU A 50 13.75 14.55 5.08
C LEU A 50 12.55 14.00 4.32
N THR A 51 11.72 13.16 4.92
CA THR A 51 10.55 12.57 4.24
C THR A 51 9.53 13.61 3.78
N HIS A 52 9.48 14.79 4.41
CA HIS A 52 8.61 15.89 3.98
C HIS A 52 9.28 16.87 2.99
N GLU A 53 10.52 16.61 2.59
CA GLU A 53 11.23 17.35 1.56
C GLU A 53 10.83 16.85 0.16
N ALA A 54 10.68 17.74 -0.82
CA ALA A 54 10.13 17.36 -2.13
C ALA A 54 10.99 16.36 -2.91
N VAL A 55 12.29 16.62 -3.09
CA VAL A 55 13.12 15.83 -4.02
C VAL A 55 13.82 14.69 -3.28
N GLY A 56 14.58 14.99 -2.22
CA GLY A 56 15.27 13.95 -1.44
C GLY A 56 14.32 13.07 -0.64
N GLY A 57 13.20 13.64 -0.19
CA GLY A 57 12.15 12.96 0.58
C GLY A 57 11.14 12.24 -0.28
N VAL A 58 10.15 12.98 -0.77
CA VAL A 58 8.95 12.44 -1.44
C VAL A 58 9.30 11.61 -2.67
N LEU A 59 10.26 12.05 -3.50
CA LEU A 59 10.70 11.32 -4.68
C LEU A 59 11.84 10.32 -4.41
N GLY A 60 12.42 10.33 -3.21
CA GLY A 60 13.59 9.53 -2.83
C GLY A 60 13.30 8.61 -1.65
N ALA A 61 13.50 9.12 -0.43
CA ALA A 61 13.34 8.37 0.82
C ALA A 61 11.97 7.69 0.94
N ASP A 62 10.89 8.40 0.60
CA ASP A 62 9.52 7.87 0.72
C ASP A 62 9.23 6.77 -0.30
N VAL A 63 9.83 6.84 -1.49
CA VAL A 63 9.73 5.77 -2.49
C VAL A 63 10.42 4.51 -1.95
N VAL A 64 11.61 4.65 -1.36
CA VAL A 64 12.35 3.52 -0.77
C VAL A 64 11.57 2.92 0.41
N LEU A 65 11.10 3.76 1.35
CA LEU A 65 10.30 3.33 2.49
C LEU A 65 8.99 2.65 2.04
N GLY A 66 8.28 3.28 1.12
CA GLY A 66 7.02 2.79 0.57
C GLY A 66 7.18 1.44 -0.13
N LEU A 67 8.24 1.26 -0.93
CA LEU A 67 8.55 -0.02 -1.57
C LEU A 67 8.91 -1.10 -0.55
N ALA A 68 9.68 -0.77 0.49
CA ALA A 68 10.00 -1.71 1.57
C ALA A 68 8.73 -2.17 2.30
N VAL A 69 7.87 -1.23 2.71
CA VAL A 69 6.59 -1.54 3.35
C VAL A 69 5.66 -2.32 2.42
N PHE A 70 5.62 -1.97 1.13
CA PHE A 70 4.86 -2.70 0.13
C PHE A 70 5.36 -4.14 -0.03
N ALA A 71 6.68 -4.36 -0.06
CA ALA A 71 7.26 -5.70 -0.14
C ALA A 71 6.89 -6.54 1.10
N VAL A 72 7.04 -5.98 2.31
CA VAL A 72 6.65 -6.64 3.57
C VAL A 72 5.16 -6.96 3.59
N TRP A 73 4.32 -6.01 3.17
CA TRP A 73 2.88 -6.21 3.06
C TRP A 73 2.54 -7.36 2.13
N GLN A 74 3.10 -7.37 0.92
CA GLN A 74 2.79 -8.38 -0.07
C GLN A 74 3.35 -9.76 0.28
N ALA A 75 4.53 -9.83 0.90
CA ALA A 75 5.18 -11.10 1.24
C ALA A 75 4.63 -11.75 2.51
N LEU A 76 4.27 -10.95 3.52
CA LEU A 76 3.97 -11.44 4.87
C LEU A 76 2.59 -11.03 5.36
N LEU A 77 2.29 -9.72 5.37
CA LEU A 77 1.11 -9.23 6.09
C LEU A 77 -0.20 -9.50 5.35
N ALA A 78 -0.25 -9.36 4.02
CA ALA A 78 -1.46 -9.62 3.24
C ALA A 78 -1.89 -11.09 3.28
N PRO A 79 -1.00 -12.08 3.06
CA PRO A 79 -1.35 -13.50 3.24
C PRO A 79 -1.82 -13.80 4.66
N ALA A 80 -1.11 -13.30 5.69
CA ALA A 80 -1.48 -13.50 7.09
C ALA A 80 -2.84 -12.86 7.43
N ALA A 81 -3.09 -11.64 6.98
CA ALA A 81 -4.36 -10.95 7.19
C ALA A 81 -5.54 -11.69 6.57
N VAL A 82 -5.36 -12.26 5.36
CA VAL A 82 -6.40 -13.07 4.70
C VAL A 82 -6.64 -14.38 5.45
N LEU A 83 -5.57 -15.04 5.89
CA LEU A 83 -5.65 -16.29 6.65
C LEU A 83 -6.37 -16.10 8.00
N LEU A 84 -6.02 -15.05 8.72
CA LEU A 84 -6.54 -14.73 10.06
C LEU A 84 -7.89 -13.99 10.02
N ALA A 85 -8.34 -13.54 8.85
CA ALA A 85 -9.61 -12.81 8.72
C ALA A 85 -10.82 -13.69 9.14
N PRO A 86 -11.81 -13.11 9.85
CA PRO A 86 -13.09 -13.77 10.07
C PRO A 86 -13.74 -14.19 8.75
N ALA A 87 -14.47 -15.32 8.76
CA ALA A 87 -15.09 -15.87 7.56
C ALA A 87 -15.98 -14.85 6.81
N ALA A 88 -16.70 -14.01 7.54
CA ALA A 88 -17.55 -12.95 6.95
C ALA A 88 -16.75 -11.90 6.15
N VAL A 89 -15.52 -11.60 6.56
CA VAL A 89 -14.63 -10.68 5.85
C VAL A 89 -13.98 -11.41 4.67
N ARG A 90 -13.45 -12.61 4.89
CA ARG A 90 -12.76 -13.40 3.86
C ARG A 90 -13.65 -13.66 2.63
N ARG A 91 -14.95 -13.90 2.82
CA ARG A 91 -15.92 -14.05 1.70
C ARG A 91 -16.09 -12.82 0.81
N ARG A 92 -15.72 -11.63 1.29
CA ARG A 92 -15.81 -10.36 0.55
C ARG A 92 -14.49 -10.01 -0.17
N LEU A 93 -13.41 -10.72 0.14
CA LEU A 93 -12.10 -10.50 -0.47
C LEU A 93 -12.06 -11.15 -1.85
N HIS A 94 -11.25 -10.57 -2.74
CA HIS A 94 -10.94 -11.20 -4.02
C HIS A 94 -10.25 -12.55 -3.78
N PRO A 95 -10.50 -13.60 -4.59
CA PRO A 95 -9.85 -14.91 -4.42
C PRO A 95 -8.32 -14.83 -4.31
N ASP A 96 -7.71 -13.91 -5.07
CA ASP A 96 -6.26 -13.69 -5.06
C ASP A 96 -5.75 -12.73 -3.97
N ALA A 97 -6.58 -12.31 -3.00
CA ALA A 97 -6.17 -11.33 -1.99
C ALA A 97 -4.95 -11.77 -1.17
N GLY A 98 -4.78 -13.07 -0.94
CA GLY A 98 -3.64 -13.63 -0.21
C GLY A 98 -2.45 -14.03 -1.08
N SER A 99 -2.49 -13.79 -2.40
CA SER A 99 -1.46 -14.26 -3.33
C SER A 99 -0.19 -13.39 -3.39
N GLY A 100 -0.14 -12.30 -2.60
CA GLY A 100 1.00 -11.40 -2.53
C GLY A 100 1.34 -10.80 -3.90
N LEU A 101 2.64 -10.69 -4.21
CA LEU A 101 3.13 -10.15 -5.50
C LEU A 101 2.65 -10.97 -6.71
N ARG A 102 2.34 -12.26 -6.55
CA ARG A 102 1.84 -13.11 -7.65
C ARG A 102 0.56 -12.55 -8.27
N ARG A 103 -0.24 -11.80 -7.50
CA ARG A 103 -1.43 -11.09 -8.00
C ARG A 103 -1.10 -10.16 -9.17
N TYR A 104 0.02 -9.45 -9.10
CA TYR A 104 0.38 -8.39 -10.05
C TYR A 104 1.30 -8.89 -11.17
N LEU A 105 1.99 -10.01 -10.94
CA LEU A 105 2.93 -10.60 -11.89
C LEU A 105 2.30 -11.68 -12.79
N ARG A 106 1.00 -11.96 -12.66
CA ARG A 106 0.32 -12.91 -13.56
C ARG A 106 0.31 -12.34 -14.98
N PRO A 107 0.86 -13.06 -15.99
CA PRO A 107 0.78 -12.63 -17.37
C PRO A 107 -0.68 -12.50 -17.79
N ALA A 108 -1.00 -11.45 -18.56
CA ALA A 108 -2.35 -11.20 -19.08
C ALA A 108 -2.86 -12.28 -20.07
N ALA A 109 -2.03 -13.28 -20.41
CA ALA A 109 -2.26 -14.22 -21.51
C ALA A 109 -3.10 -15.47 -21.15
N LEU A 110 -3.79 -15.51 -20.01
CA LEU A 110 -4.64 -16.65 -19.61
C LEU A 110 -6.04 -16.22 -19.12
N ALA A 111 -6.55 -15.08 -19.57
CA ALA A 111 -7.92 -14.65 -19.31
C ALA A 111 -8.75 -14.65 -20.60
#